data_AF-A0A5N6K284-F1
#
_entry.id   AF-A0A5N6K284-F1
#
_cell.length_a   1.000
_cell.length_b   1.000
_cell.length_c   1.000
_cell.angle_alpha   90.00
_cell.angle_beta   90.00
_cell.angle_gamma   90.00
#
_symmetry.space_group_name_H-M   'P 1'
#
loop_
_entity.id
_entity.type
_entity.pdbx_description
1 polymer ?
#
loop_
_entity_poly.entity_id
_entity_poly.type
_entity_poly.pdbx_seq_one_letter_code
_entity_poly.pdbx_strand_id
1 'polypeptide(L)'
;MPNNDLVIKIDSVIKKIINYGQEATEESFRLYVTGYAQIFNDQDTACNSVIFARTANPTPDGKPHPMMTTELRQEFNWMSLTLNATIQKAVSQNGGSNAKYIDIDVLLGGEHPFCEPGVKEPDLNNPNLCFWHYPYNQNDYNEDPIHPTIKYLNSVQSSNVNNLTWDQNSTLWTDYLNDFWSKVDEEQLNQTLGGNVKILIDPWPDFVGYRARQYISGTGAGTKTVATSSVSTTSSPPTNLPSSSPSSPPAYATGTCCFHLIEAKDCKPVTNNLYANMTLVDNDKKVIYKTPESYFDNNGWGIPINDGNDTTIQGPLPNTIAITGEHENDYIQFIYGTLSWTSKKANGGAQCTTGGWDLRKDPGCGDFLFGKDWPSRNQMDCCFPC
;
A
#
# COMPACT_ATOMS: atom_id res chain seq x y z
N MET A 1 29.93 -3.39 -15.68
CA MET A 1 30.41 -4.47 -14.76
C MET A 1 30.07 -4.05 -13.35
N PRO A 2 29.43 -4.91 -12.52
CA PRO A 2 29.09 -4.59 -11.14
C PRO A 2 30.31 -4.17 -10.32
N ASN A 3 30.14 -3.19 -9.43
CA ASN A 3 31.19 -2.79 -8.49
C ASN A 3 31.34 -3.87 -7.40
N ASN A 4 32.50 -4.51 -7.31
CA ASN A 4 32.74 -5.61 -6.36
C ASN A 4 32.56 -5.21 -4.89
N ASP A 5 32.93 -3.99 -4.50
CA ASP A 5 32.76 -3.53 -3.12
C ASP A 5 31.28 -3.40 -2.76
N LEU A 6 30.45 -2.96 -3.71
CA LEU A 6 29.00 -2.87 -3.52
C LEU A 6 28.37 -4.27 -3.47
N VAL A 7 28.82 -5.21 -4.33
CA VAL A 7 28.39 -6.61 -4.25
C VAL A 7 28.66 -7.18 -2.86
N ILE A 8 29.87 -7.01 -2.32
CA ILE A 8 30.26 -7.52 -1.00
C ILE A 8 29.38 -6.93 0.11
N LYS A 9 29.07 -5.63 0.05
CA LYS A 9 28.20 -4.98 1.04
C LYS A 9 26.78 -5.53 0.99
N ILE A 10 26.20 -5.67 -0.20
CA ILE A 10 24.84 -6.21 -0.38
C ILE A 10 24.79 -7.68 0.05
N ASP A 11 25.79 -8.49 -0.34
CA ASP A 11 25.94 -9.88 0.09
C ASP A 11 26.00 -10.01 1.62
N SER A 12 26.75 -9.14 2.29
CA SER A 12 26.82 -9.12 3.76
C SER A 12 25.45 -8.87 4.42
N VAL A 13 24.64 -7.97 3.85
CA VAL A 13 23.28 -7.71 4.33
C VAL A 13 22.37 -8.92 4.08
N ILE A 14 22.42 -9.51 2.88
CA ILE A 14 21.67 -10.72 2.53
C ILE A 14 21.96 -11.85 3.51
N LYS A 15 23.24 -12.12 3.80
CA LYS A 15 23.66 -13.15 4.77
C LYS A 15 23.11 -12.91 6.17
N LYS A 16 23.13 -11.66 6.64
CA LYS A 16 22.57 -11.31 7.96
C LYS A 16 21.06 -11.59 8.01
N ILE A 17 20.32 -11.24 6.97
CA ILE A 17 18.87 -11.48 6.89
C ILE A 17 18.58 -12.99 6.86
N ILE A 18 19.32 -13.75 6.06
CA ILE A 18 19.17 -15.21 5.98
C ILE A 18 19.43 -15.86 7.33
N ASN A 19 20.55 -15.53 7.99
CA ASN A 19 20.90 -16.10 9.29
C ASN A 19 19.80 -15.80 10.32
N TYR A 20 19.35 -14.55 10.40
CA TYR A 20 18.27 -14.15 11.30
C TYR A 20 16.96 -14.92 11.02
N GLY A 21 16.57 -15.04 9.75
CA GLY A 21 15.37 -15.77 9.35
C GLY A 21 15.46 -17.27 9.65
N GLN A 22 16.63 -17.87 9.45
CA GLN A 22 16.87 -19.28 9.74
C GLN A 22 16.93 -19.57 11.25
N GLU A 23 17.43 -18.66 12.06
CA GLU A 23 17.36 -18.79 13.53
C GLU A 23 15.91 -18.79 14.03
N ALA A 24 15.02 -18.06 13.36
CA ALA A 24 13.61 -17.96 13.75
C ALA A 24 12.70 -19.06 13.17
N THR A 25 13.01 -19.56 11.97
CA THR A 25 12.11 -20.44 11.19
C THR A 25 12.80 -21.65 10.57
N GLU A 26 14.03 -21.93 10.99
CA GLU A 26 14.89 -23.00 10.48
C GLU A 26 15.08 -22.93 8.95
N GLU A 27 15.13 -24.08 8.26
CA GLU A 27 15.39 -24.15 6.82
C GLU A 27 14.22 -23.68 5.94
N SER A 28 13.08 -23.33 6.53
CA SER A 28 11.88 -22.90 5.81
C SER A 28 11.95 -21.44 5.33
N PHE A 29 12.86 -20.62 5.90
CA PHE A 29 13.03 -19.24 5.49
C PHE A 29 13.40 -19.12 4.00
N ARG A 30 12.75 -18.17 3.31
CA ARG A 30 12.99 -17.86 1.89
C ARG A 30 13.16 -16.35 1.77
N LEU A 31 14.26 -15.90 1.17
CA LEU A 31 14.51 -14.48 0.95
C LEU A 31 14.34 -14.14 -0.53
N TYR A 32 13.42 -13.22 -0.83
CA TYR A 32 13.24 -12.67 -2.17
C TYR A 32 13.78 -11.24 -2.18
N VAL A 33 14.77 -11.00 -3.05
CA VAL A 33 15.42 -9.68 -3.17
C VAL A 33 15.05 -9.11 -4.52
N THR A 34 14.37 -7.97 -4.53
CA THR A 34 13.91 -7.30 -5.76
C THR A 34 14.97 -6.37 -6.31
N GLY A 35 15.06 -6.31 -7.65
CA GLY A 35 15.68 -5.18 -8.34
C GLY A 35 14.76 -3.96 -8.41
N TYR A 36 15.20 -2.94 -9.13
CA TYR A 36 14.47 -1.74 -9.50
C TYR A 36 14.06 -1.81 -10.96
N ALA A 37 12.97 -1.15 -11.35
CA ALA A 37 12.67 -0.97 -12.77
C ALA A 37 13.31 0.30 -13.32
N GLN A 38 13.56 0.33 -14.62
CA GLN A 38 13.89 1.53 -15.36
C GLN A 38 12.72 2.52 -15.27
N ILE A 39 13.05 3.77 -14.98
CA ILE A 39 12.06 4.78 -14.59
C ILE A 39 11.55 5.52 -15.83
N PHE A 40 12.38 5.64 -16.87
CA PHE A 40 12.12 6.52 -18.00
C PHE A 40 12.12 5.75 -19.33
N ASN A 41 11.20 6.10 -20.23
CA ASN A 41 11.47 5.91 -21.64
C ASN A 41 12.60 6.88 -21.98
N ASP A 42 13.70 6.39 -22.54
CA ASP A 42 14.89 7.19 -22.80
C ASP A 42 15.15 7.38 -24.30
N GLN A 43 14.13 7.11 -25.13
CA GLN A 43 14.19 7.23 -26.60
C GLN A 43 13.33 8.39 -27.12
N ASP A 44 12.17 8.64 -26.51
CA ASP A 44 11.27 9.70 -26.99
C ASP A 44 11.75 11.10 -26.55
N THR A 45 12.14 11.92 -27.52
CA THR A 45 12.56 13.31 -27.32
C THR A 45 11.46 14.25 -26.83
N ALA A 46 10.19 13.88 -26.89
CA ALA A 46 9.06 14.70 -26.42
C ALA A 46 9.25 15.14 -24.95
N CYS A 47 9.91 14.31 -24.14
CA CYS A 47 10.16 14.58 -22.73
C CYS A 47 11.37 15.48 -22.45
N ASN A 48 12.14 15.86 -23.47
CA ASN A 48 13.37 16.66 -23.27
C ASN A 48 13.10 18.08 -22.73
N SER A 49 11.84 18.52 -22.75
CA SER A 49 11.39 19.80 -22.19
C SER A 49 10.78 19.70 -20.80
N VAL A 50 10.67 18.48 -20.25
CA VAL A 50 10.05 18.20 -18.96
C VAL A 50 11.06 18.38 -17.84
N ILE A 51 10.62 18.89 -16.70
CA ILE A 51 11.43 19.10 -15.51
C ILE A 51 10.92 18.20 -14.38
N PHE A 52 11.80 17.46 -13.71
CA PHE A 52 11.44 16.71 -12.51
C PHE A 52 11.45 17.63 -11.26
N ALA A 53 10.70 18.73 -11.31
CA ALA A 53 10.58 19.71 -10.22
C ALA A 53 9.13 20.13 -10.02
N ARG A 54 8.65 19.96 -8.78
CA ARG A 54 7.23 20.17 -8.43
C ARG A 54 6.71 21.56 -8.73
N THR A 55 7.54 22.57 -8.51
CA THR A 55 7.18 23.99 -8.68
C THR A 55 7.31 24.47 -10.12
N ALA A 56 8.04 23.75 -10.97
CA ALA A 56 8.42 24.22 -12.30
C ALA A 56 7.75 23.45 -13.44
N ASN A 57 6.82 22.54 -13.12
CA ASN A 57 6.09 21.73 -14.08
C ASN A 57 4.59 21.66 -13.71
N PRO A 58 3.67 21.87 -14.67
CA PRO A 58 3.90 22.24 -16.07
C PRO A 58 4.21 23.74 -16.27
N THR A 59 4.11 24.55 -15.22
CA THR A 59 4.38 26.00 -15.28
C THR A 59 5.77 26.29 -14.69
N PRO A 60 6.69 26.91 -15.44
CA PRO A 60 8.01 27.28 -14.92
C PRO A 60 7.90 28.24 -13.72
N ASP A 61 8.72 28.02 -12.69
CA ASP A 61 8.83 28.91 -11.52
C ASP A 61 9.89 30.03 -11.70
N GLY A 62 10.43 30.16 -12.91
CA GLY A 62 11.46 31.14 -13.25
C GLY A 62 12.87 30.79 -12.76
N LYS A 63 13.08 29.60 -12.18
CA LYS A 63 14.40 29.13 -11.74
C LYS A 63 15.00 28.13 -12.74
N PRO A 64 16.34 28.00 -12.79
CA PRO A 64 16.97 26.96 -13.58
C PRO A 64 16.70 25.58 -12.95
N HIS A 65 16.30 24.62 -13.77
CA HIS A 65 16.12 23.23 -13.36
C HIS A 65 16.73 22.27 -14.40
N PRO A 66 17.21 21.09 -13.97
CA PRO A 66 17.60 20.03 -14.89
C PRO A 66 16.41 19.59 -15.75
N MET A 67 16.62 19.56 -17.06
CA MET A 67 15.66 19.01 -18.01
C MET A 67 15.81 17.49 -18.09
N MET A 68 14.71 16.78 -18.30
CA MET A 68 14.66 15.33 -18.51
C MET A 68 15.09 14.97 -19.94
N THR A 69 16.32 15.38 -20.30
CA THR A 69 16.86 15.07 -21.63
C THR A 69 16.99 13.57 -21.83
N THR A 70 17.08 13.15 -23.08
CA THR A 70 17.35 11.77 -23.48
C THR A 70 18.58 11.23 -22.72
N GLU A 71 19.67 12.00 -22.70
CA GLU A 71 20.92 11.61 -22.03
C GLU A 71 20.73 11.42 -20.52
N LEU A 72 20.04 12.36 -19.85
CA LEU A 72 19.80 12.25 -18.41
C LEU A 72 18.92 11.03 -18.07
N ARG A 73 17.90 10.75 -18.89
CA ARG A 73 17.04 9.56 -18.72
C ARG A 73 17.83 8.26 -18.93
N GLN A 74 18.71 8.21 -19.93
CA GLN A 74 19.63 7.09 -20.15
C GLN A 74 20.55 6.89 -18.93
N GLU A 75 21.08 7.97 -18.35
CA GLU A 75 21.90 7.89 -17.14
C GLU A 75 21.12 7.31 -15.94
N PHE A 76 19.89 7.77 -15.70
CA PHE A 76 19.04 7.21 -14.62
C PHE A 76 18.69 5.73 -14.84
N ASN A 77 18.35 5.35 -16.06
CA ASN A 77 18.10 3.94 -16.40
C ASN A 77 19.37 3.11 -16.20
N TRP A 78 20.52 3.62 -16.64
CA TRP A 78 21.81 2.97 -16.46
C TRP A 78 22.18 2.76 -14.99
N MET A 79 21.85 3.70 -14.11
CA MET A 79 22.00 3.55 -12.67
C MET A 79 21.17 2.37 -12.15
N SER A 80 19.90 2.29 -12.55
CA SER A 80 18.99 1.21 -12.15
C SER A 80 19.50 -0.15 -12.62
N LEU A 81 19.87 -0.26 -13.90
CA LEU A 81 20.43 -1.47 -14.49
C LEU A 81 21.74 -1.91 -13.81
N THR A 82 22.62 -0.96 -13.51
CA THR A 82 23.90 -1.24 -12.83
C THR A 82 23.67 -1.74 -11.41
N LEU A 83 22.73 -1.13 -10.68
CA LEU A 83 22.37 -1.56 -9.34
C LEU A 83 21.73 -2.95 -9.34
N ASN A 84 20.80 -3.22 -10.26
CA ASN A 84 20.17 -4.52 -10.45
C ASN A 84 21.18 -5.63 -10.69
N ALA A 85 22.13 -5.41 -11.61
CA ALA A 85 23.19 -6.37 -11.89
C ALA A 85 24.05 -6.64 -10.63
N THR A 86 24.25 -5.62 -9.79
CA THR A 86 24.99 -5.74 -8.53
C THR A 86 24.21 -6.53 -7.49
N ILE A 87 22.91 -6.27 -7.32
CA ILE A 87 22.01 -7.00 -6.44
C ILE A 87 21.91 -8.47 -6.87
N GLN A 88 21.63 -8.72 -8.15
CA GLN A 88 21.53 -10.07 -8.70
C GLN A 88 22.83 -10.85 -8.47
N LYS A 89 23.99 -10.20 -8.67
CA LYS A 89 25.28 -10.83 -8.40
C LYS A 89 25.43 -11.20 -6.91
N ALA A 90 25.09 -10.31 -5.99
CA ALA A 90 25.14 -10.59 -4.55
C ALA A 90 24.17 -11.73 -4.15
N VAL A 91 22.95 -11.74 -4.69
CA VAL A 91 21.99 -12.83 -4.45
C VAL A 91 22.52 -14.16 -4.98
N SER A 92 23.16 -14.18 -6.16
CA SER A 92 23.72 -15.41 -6.74
C SER A 92 24.81 -16.05 -5.87
N GLN A 93 25.52 -15.26 -5.07
CA GLN A 93 26.52 -15.76 -4.09
C GLN A 93 25.87 -16.51 -2.91
N ASN A 94 24.55 -16.36 -2.75
CA ASN A 94 23.73 -16.97 -1.70
C ASN A 94 22.71 -17.97 -2.26
N GLY A 95 22.89 -18.46 -3.51
CA GLY A 95 21.94 -19.35 -4.17
C GLY A 95 21.70 -20.69 -3.46
N GLY A 96 22.64 -21.14 -2.61
CA GLY A 96 22.46 -22.32 -1.74
C GLY A 96 21.65 -22.05 -0.47
N SER A 97 21.35 -20.78 -0.16
CA SER A 97 20.79 -20.34 1.13
C SER A 97 19.37 -19.78 0.97
N ASN A 98 18.60 -20.31 0.03
CA ASN A 98 17.18 -19.97 -0.15
C ASN A 98 16.90 -18.49 -0.52
N ALA A 99 17.88 -17.80 -1.12
CA ALA A 99 17.73 -16.46 -1.64
C ALA A 99 17.45 -16.46 -3.16
N LYS A 100 16.49 -15.66 -3.61
CA LYS A 100 16.11 -15.53 -5.03
C LYS A 100 16.02 -14.06 -5.44
N TYR A 101 16.64 -13.73 -6.56
CA TYR A 101 16.54 -12.41 -7.17
C TYR A 101 15.25 -12.32 -7.99
N ILE A 102 14.54 -11.20 -7.84
CA ILE A 102 13.33 -10.88 -8.60
C ILE A 102 13.63 -9.67 -9.47
N ASP A 103 13.63 -9.89 -10.79
CA ASP A 103 13.93 -8.85 -11.77
C ASP A 103 12.67 -8.04 -12.09
N ILE A 104 12.44 -6.99 -11.31
CA ILE A 104 11.25 -6.14 -11.46
C ILE A 104 11.27 -5.40 -12.81
N ASP A 105 12.44 -5.03 -13.32
CA ASP A 105 12.58 -4.34 -14.61
C ASP A 105 12.04 -5.20 -15.77
N VAL A 106 12.45 -6.48 -15.79
CA VAL A 106 11.97 -7.45 -16.78
C VAL A 106 10.48 -7.76 -16.57
N LEU A 107 10.02 -7.83 -15.31
CA LEU A 107 8.62 -8.11 -15.00
C LEU A 107 7.68 -6.99 -15.45
N LEU A 108 8.11 -5.73 -15.36
CA LEU A 108 7.37 -4.59 -15.87
C LEU A 108 7.55 -4.41 -17.39
N GLY A 109 8.39 -5.22 -18.04
CA GLY A 109 8.56 -5.27 -19.49
C GLY A 109 9.13 -4.00 -20.12
N GLY A 110 9.61 -3.05 -19.31
CA GLY A 110 9.84 -1.68 -19.78
C GLY A 110 8.56 -1.03 -20.32
N GLU A 111 7.40 -1.59 -20.01
CA GLU A 111 6.08 -1.08 -20.37
C GLU A 111 5.69 -0.05 -19.31
N HIS A 112 5.32 1.13 -19.78
CA HIS A 112 4.88 2.25 -18.95
C HIS A 112 5.89 2.91 -18.01
N PRO A 113 7.12 3.19 -18.46
CA PRO A 113 7.99 4.12 -17.77
C PRO A 113 7.49 5.56 -17.95
N PHE A 114 7.98 6.50 -17.16
CA PHE A 114 7.72 7.92 -17.38
C PHE A 114 8.23 8.36 -18.76
N CYS A 115 7.58 9.35 -19.40
CA CYS A 115 7.91 9.80 -20.77
C CYS A 115 7.52 8.84 -21.91
N GLU A 116 6.39 8.14 -21.83
CA GLU A 116 5.96 7.21 -22.88
C GLU A 116 5.72 7.88 -24.25
N PRO A 117 5.96 7.17 -25.37
CA PRO A 117 5.62 7.65 -26.70
C PRO A 117 4.15 8.07 -26.82
N GLY A 118 3.93 9.33 -27.21
CA GLY A 118 2.59 9.89 -27.40
C GLY A 118 1.92 10.43 -26.13
N VAL A 119 2.57 10.31 -24.96
CA VAL A 119 2.12 10.95 -23.72
C VAL A 119 2.73 12.35 -23.62
N LYS A 120 1.91 13.35 -23.31
CA LYS A 120 2.36 14.72 -23.10
C LYS A 120 2.64 14.97 -21.63
N GLU A 121 3.89 14.76 -21.25
CA GLU A 121 4.34 14.96 -19.88
C GLU A 121 4.45 16.45 -19.47
N PRO A 122 4.27 16.78 -18.17
CA PRO A 122 3.79 15.89 -17.11
C PRO A 122 2.29 15.57 -17.28
N ASP A 123 1.93 14.29 -17.31
CA ASP A 123 0.54 13.84 -17.34
C ASP A 123 0.18 13.08 -16.06
N LEU A 124 -0.32 13.80 -15.05
CA LEU A 124 -0.75 13.26 -13.75
C LEU A 124 -1.86 12.22 -13.84
N ASN A 125 -2.57 12.18 -14.98
CA ASN A 125 -3.68 11.28 -15.18
C ASN A 125 -3.31 10.14 -16.13
N ASN A 126 -2.04 10.02 -16.55
CA ASN A 126 -1.63 8.94 -17.46
C ASN A 126 -1.99 7.61 -16.82
N PRO A 127 -2.95 6.87 -17.42
CA PRO A 127 -3.41 5.66 -16.81
C PRO A 127 -2.39 4.52 -16.92
N ASN A 128 -1.45 4.62 -17.83
CA ASN A 128 -0.60 3.50 -18.14
C ASN A 128 0.62 3.42 -17.21
N LEU A 129 1.05 4.54 -16.62
CA LEU A 129 2.27 4.62 -15.80
C LEU A 129 2.34 3.55 -14.69
N CYS A 130 3.42 2.75 -14.70
CA CYS A 130 3.68 1.70 -13.70
C CYS A 130 4.20 2.23 -12.36
N PHE A 131 4.55 3.52 -12.30
CA PHE A 131 5.05 4.20 -11.11
C PHE A 131 4.04 5.23 -10.62
N TRP A 132 4.08 5.52 -9.32
CA TRP A 132 3.25 6.56 -8.73
C TRP A 132 3.55 7.92 -9.37
N HIS A 133 2.49 8.65 -9.71
CA HIS A 133 2.60 10.00 -10.25
C HIS A 133 3.25 10.92 -9.23
N TYR A 134 4.30 11.62 -9.66
CA TYR A 134 4.85 12.72 -8.88
C TYR A 134 3.85 13.88 -8.98
N PRO A 135 3.30 14.40 -7.87
CA PRO A 135 2.24 15.40 -7.92
C PRO A 135 2.77 16.77 -8.34
N TYR A 136 2.95 16.97 -9.64
CA TYR A 136 3.13 18.27 -10.28
C TYR A 136 1.92 19.15 -9.99
N ASN A 137 2.06 20.48 -9.96
CA ASN A 137 0.99 21.45 -9.74
C ASN A 137 0.22 21.42 -8.40
N GLN A 138 0.45 20.43 -7.54
CA GLN A 138 0.10 20.53 -6.13
C GLN A 138 0.99 21.62 -5.52
N ASN A 139 0.53 22.85 -5.61
CA ASN A 139 1.10 23.93 -4.83
C ASN A 139 0.86 23.53 -3.37
N ASP A 140 1.87 23.09 -2.60
CA ASP A 140 1.71 22.96 -1.14
C ASP A 140 1.26 24.28 -0.49
N TYR A 141 1.38 25.37 -1.25
CA TYR A 141 0.89 26.70 -0.89
C TYR A 141 -0.61 26.92 -1.14
N ASN A 142 -1.25 26.20 -2.09
CA ASN A 142 -2.64 26.41 -2.49
C ASN A 142 -3.51 25.13 -2.51
N GLU A 143 -2.91 23.93 -2.48
CA GLU A 143 -3.52 22.71 -1.97
C GLU A 143 -3.28 22.69 -0.46
N ASP A 144 -4.05 23.55 0.19
CA ASP A 144 -4.31 23.65 1.63
C ASP A 144 -3.12 23.50 2.62
N PRO A 145 -2.40 24.62 2.86
CA PRO A 145 -1.99 25.02 4.20
C PRO A 145 -3.18 25.17 5.19
N ILE A 146 -4.42 24.95 4.76
CA ILE A 146 -5.66 25.13 5.52
C ILE A 146 -6.19 23.80 6.09
N HIS A 147 -5.82 22.61 5.56
CA HIS A 147 -6.31 21.36 6.13
C HIS A 147 -5.74 21.23 7.56
N PRO A 148 -6.58 21.36 8.62
CA PRO A 148 -6.08 21.51 9.98
C PRO A 148 -5.20 20.32 10.39
N THR A 149 -5.47 19.13 9.82
CA THR A 149 -4.72 17.89 10.05
C THR A 149 -3.30 17.94 9.52
N ILE A 150 -3.08 18.37 8.28
CA ILE A 150 -1.74 18.45 7.71
C ILE A 150 -0.92 19.51 8.46
N LYS A 151 -1.54 20.65 8.79
CA LYS A 151 -0.90 21.68 9.62
C LYS A 151 -0.49 21.15 11.00
N TYR A 152 -1.37 20.40 11.64
CA TYR A 152 -1.10 19.79 12.93
C TYR A 152 0.02 18.73 12.85
N LEU A 153 -0.05 17.79 11.92
CA LEU A 153 0.96 16.75 11.75
C LEU A 153 2.35 17.34 11.40
N ASN A 154 2.39 18.37 10.56
CA ASN A 154 3.63 19.12 10.29
C ASN A 154 4.16 19.85 11.53
N SER A 155 3.28 20.32 12.42
CA SER A 155 3.69 20.94 13.69
C SER A 155 4.26 19.92 14.68
N VAL A 156 3.67 18.71 14.74
CA VAL A 156 4.21 17.59 15.53
C VAL A 156 5.58 17.19 14.98
N GLN A 157 5.71 17.03 13.66
CA GLN A 157 6.99 16.71 13.04
C GLN A 157 8.04 17.79 13.34
N SER A 158 7.74 19.06 13.10
CA SER A 158 8.69 20.16 13.27
C SER A 158 9.17 20.31 14.72
N SER A 159 8.28 20.05 15.68
CA SER A 159 8.61 20.08 17.11
C SER A 159 9.47 18.90 17.56
N ASN A 160 9.55 17.83 16.74
CA ASN A 160 10.09 16.55 17.16
C ASN A 160 11.14 15.93 16.23
N VAL A 161 11.42 16.53 15.07
CA VAL A 161 12.34 16.01 14.05
C VAL A 161 13.77 15.77 14.58
N ASN A 162 14.17 16.47 15.64
CA ASN A 162 15.47 16.34 16.29
C ASN A 162 15.46 15.53 17.59
N ASN A 163 14.30 14.98 17.99
CA ASN A 163 14.14 14.32 19.30
C ASN A 163 14.45 12.82 19.23
N LEU A 164 14.39 12.20 18.05
CA LEU A 164 14.87 10.83 17.86
C LEU A 164 16.40 10.83 17.71
N THR A 165 17.10 10.13 18.61
CA THR A 165 18.53 9.88 18.41
C THR A 165 18.70 8.83 17.33
N TRP A 166 19.13 9.25 16.13
CA TRP A 166 19.35 8.35 15.01
C TRP A 166 20.72 7.64 15.14
N ASP A 167 20.69 6.31 15.09
CA ASP A 167 21.87 5.45 14.94
C ASP A 167 21.73 4.61 13.68
N GLN A 168 22.63 4.84 12.73
CA GLN A 168 22.70 4.14 11.45
C GLN A 168 22.75 2.61 11.55
N ASN A 169 23.14 2.06 12.70
CA ASN A 169 23.29 0.61 12.89
C ASN A 169 22.10 -0.06 13.57
N SER A 170 21.19 0.71 14.19
CA SER A 170 20.16 0.16 15.06
C SER A 170 18.78 0.81 14.89
N THR A 171 18.72 2.07 14.47
CA THR A 171 17.46 2.77 14.24
C THR A 171 16.84 2.32 12.92
N LEU A 172 15.72 1.61 13.01
CA LEU A 172 14.90 1.25 11.87
C LEU A 172 14.00 2.42 11.47
N TRP A 173 13.56 2.44 10.22
CA TRP A 173 12.53 3.37 9.75
C TRP A 173 11.24 3.30 10.59
N THR A 174 10.88 2.10 11.03
CA THR A 174 9.73 1.88 11.90
C THR A 174 9.88 2.56 13.25
N ASP A 175 11.10 2.71 13.77
CA ASP A 175 11.34 3.39 15.05
C ASP A 175 11.07 4.89 14.93
N TYR A 176 11.43 5.49 13.79
CA TYR A 176 11.06 6.87 13.48
C TYR A 176 9.55 7.05 13.34
N LEU A 177 8.87 6.13 12.66
CA LEU A 177 7.41 6.18 12.54
C LEU A 177 6.73 6.04 13.90
N ASN A 178 7.17 5.09 14.71
CA ASN A 178 6.63 4.85 16.05
C ASN A 178 6.86 6.06 16.96
N ASP A 179 8.06 6.66 16.94
CA ASP A 179 8.35 7.87 17.70
C ASP A 179 7.51 9.06 17.23
N PHE A 180 7.38 9.27 15.92
CA PHE A 180 6.53 10.32 15.37
C PHE A 180 5.07 10.15 15.84
N TRP A 181 4.48 8.96 15.64
CA TRP A 181 3.09 8.70 16.00
C TRP A 181 2.87 8.71 17.52
N SER A 182 3.86 8.36 18.33
CA SER A 182 3.78 8.48 19.79
C SER A 182 3.64 9.93 20.29
N LYS A 183 4.01 10.90 19.44
CA LYS A 183 3.93 12.34 19.75
C LYS A 183 2.74 13.02 19.09
N VAL A 184 1.97 12.28 18.31
CA VAL A 184 0.70 12.74 17.79
C VAL A 184 -0.34 12.56 18.89
N ASP A 185 -0.78 13.68 19.47
CA ASP A 185 -2.02 13.73 20.26
C ASP A 185 -3.21 13.36 19.35
N GLU A 186 -3.82 12.21 19.63
CA GLU A 186 -4.95 11.68 18.87
C GLU A 186 -6.22 12.52 19.02
N GLU A 187 -6.42 13.18 20.17
CA GLU A 187 -7.58 14.04 20.38
C GLU A 187 -7.46 15.29 19.50
N GLN A 188 -6.28 15.91 19.48
CA GLN A 188 -5.98 17.04 18.61
C GLN A 188 -6.02 16.64 17.13
N LEU A 189 -5.52 15.45 16.77
CA LEU A 189 -5.65 14.90 15.42
C LEU A 189 -7.13 14.79 15.02
N ASN A 190 -7.95 14.20 15.87
CA ASN A 190 -9.38 14.00 15.62
C ASN A 190 -10.15 15.33 15.52
N GLN A 191 -9.79 16.32 16.32
CA GLN A 191 -10.33 17.68 16.21
C GLN A 191 -10.00 18.29 14.84
N THR A 192 -8.77 18.09 14.35
CA THR A 192 -8.34 18.63 13.05
C THR A 192 -9.03 17.96 11.86
N LEU A 193 -9.55 16.74 12.04
CA LEU A 193 -10.37 15.99 11.08
C LEU A 193 -11.86 16.44 11.08
N GLY A 194 -12.19 17.51 11.80
CA GLY A 194 -13.58 17.97 11.95
C GLY A 194 -14.46 17.00 12.75
N GLY A 195 -13.85 16.19 13.62
CA GLY A 195 -14.56 15.18 14.43
C GLY A 195 -15.07 13.97 13.63
N ASN A 196 -14.72 13.86 12.35
CA ASN A 196 -15.15 12.77 11.49
C ASN A 196 -13.95 11.94 11.01
N VAL A 197 -13.57 10.94 11.81
CA VAL A 197 -12.47 9.99 11.55
C VAL A 197 -12.69 9.15 10.27
N LYS A 198 -13.82 9.32 9.57
CA LYS A 198 -14.14 8.66 8.30
C LYS A 198 -13.74 9.47 7.05
N ILE A 199 -13.23 10.70 7.20
CA ILE A 199 -12.58 11.36 6.07
C ILE A 199 -11.28 10.58 5.83
N LEU A 200 -11.26 9.78 4.77
CA LEU A 200 -10.05 9.16 4.26
C LEU A 200 -9.12 10.29 3.81
N ILE A 201 -8.33 10.82 4.73
CA ILE A 201 -7.11 11.53 4.33
C ILE A 201 -6.20 10.41 3.85
N ASP A 202 -5.93 10.39 2.55
CA ASP A 202 -4.81 9.62 2.04
C ASP A 202 -3.53 10.33 2.52
N PRO A 203 -2.84 9.85 3.56
CA PRO A 203 -1.68 10.54 4.12
C PRO A 203 -0.44 10.29 3.24
N TRP A 204 -0.51 9.33 2.32
CA TRP A 204 0.66 8.86 1.58
C TRP A 204 1.22 9.83 0.53
N PRO A 205 0.40 10.61 -0.22
CA PRO A 205 0.90 11.47 -1.28
C PRO A 205 1.79 12.63 -0.79
N ASP A 206 1.53 13.18 0.40
CA ASP A 206 2.21 14.43 0.85
C ASP A 206 3.32 14.22 1.89
N PHE A 207 3.27 13.16 2.69
CA PHE A 207 4.30 12.92 3.70
C PHE A 207 5.66 12.58 3.07
N VAL A 208 5.70 11.87 1.94
CA VAL A 208 6.98 11.49 1.30
C VAL A 208 7.65 12.69 0.63
N GLY A 209 6.88 13.55 -0.04
CA GLY A 209 7.38 14.75 -0.72
C GLY A 209 7.99 15.78 0.24
N TYR A 210 7.40 15.98 1.43
CA TYR A 210 7.97 16.85 2.46
C TYR A 210 9.19 16.23 3.16
N ARG A 211 9.20 14.91 3.36
CA ARG A 211 10.31 14.18 4.02
C ARG A 211 11.61 14.20 3.23
N ALA A 212 11.57 14.13 1.89
CA ALA A 212 12.77 14.22 1.06
C ALA A 212 13.53 15.56 1.23
N ARG A 213 12.83 16.64 1.60
CA ARG A 213 13.40 17.98 1.77
C ARG A 213 14.23 18.15 3.05
N GLN A 214 13.90 17.42 4.12
CA GLN A 214 14.54 17.55 5.44
C GLN A 214 15.83 16.71 5.57
N TYR A 215 15.91 15.55 4.91
CA TYR A 215 17.12 14.69 4.98
C TYR A 215 18.36 15.31 4.32
N ILE A 216 18.19 16.24 3.38
CA ILE A 216 19.30 16.93 2.71
C ILE A 216 19.84 18.10 3.57
N SER A 217 19.05 18.63 4.49
CA SER A 217 19.40 19.82 5.28
C SER A 217 20.00 19.49 6.66
N GLY A 218 19.92 18.23 7.12
CA GLY A 218 20.25 17.82 8.49
C GLY A 218 21.59 17.09 8.73
N THR A 219 22.42 16.79 7.72
CA THR A 219 23.73 16.14 7.93
C THR A 219 24.81 17.13 8.41
N GLY A 220 24.52 17.81 9.52
CA GLY A 220 25.53 18.39 10.41
C GLY A 220 25.94 17.36 11.45
N ALA A 221 27.18 16.90 11.40
CA ALA A 221 27.75 15.94 12.35
C ALA A 221 27.70 16.45 13.81
N GLY A 222 27.32 15.60 14.78
CA GLY A 222 27.67 15.84 16.19
C GLY A 222 26.86 15.16 17.31
N THR A 223 27.37 14.01 17.79
CA THR A 223 27.50 13.57 19.22
C THR A 223 26.31 13.33 20.17
N LYS A 224 26.22 12.05 20.59
CA LYS A 224 25.50 11.33 21.67
C LYS A 224 25.39 11.98 23.06
N THR A 225 24.31 11.67 23.82
CA THR A 225 24.37 11.12 25.21
C THR A 225 23.05 10.43 25.65
N VAL A 226 23.14 9.53 26.66
CA VAL A 226 22.23 8.43 27.07
C VAL A 226 21.58 8.69 28.45
N ALA A 227 20.32 8.27 28.69
CA ALA A 227 19.82 7.75 30.00
C ALA A 227 18.35 7.22 29.88
N THR A 228 18.07 5.91 30.01
CA THR A 228 17.67 5.08 31.19
C THR A 228 16.21 5.17 31.69
N SER A 229 15.63 3.98 31.81
CA SER A 229 14.23 3.56 31.97
C SER A 229 13.57 3.78 33.34
N SER A 230 12.23 3.66 33.42
CA SER A 230 11.56 2.83 34.44
C SER A 230 10.05 2.61 34.18
N VAL A 231 9.63 1.38 34.46
CA VAL A 231 8.27 0.81 34.35
C VAL A 231 7.55 0.90 35.69
N SER A 232 6.22 1.00 35.70
CA SER A 232 5.42 0.59 36.87
C SER A 232 4.01 0.13 36.45
N THR A 233 3.71 -1.11 36.82
CA THR A 233 2.40 -1.79 36.79
C THR A 233 1.75 -1.74 38.17
N THR A 234 0.43 -1.58 38.24
CA THR A 234 -0.37 -1.97 39.42
C THR A 234 -1.76 -2.42 39.02
N SER A 235 -2.24 -3.43 39.75
CA SER A 235 -3.38 -4.29 39.48
C SER A 235 -4.47 -4.19 40.54
N SER A 236 -5.61 -4.84 40.26
CA SER A 236 -6.65 -5.39 41.17
C SER A 236 -7.85 -4.47 41.50
N PRO A 237 -8.99 -5.00 42.01
CA PRO A 237 -9.78 -6.21 41.66
C PRO A 237 -11.33 -5.89 41.66
N PRO A 238 -12.25 -6.89 41.53
CA PRO A 238 -13.58 -6.73 40.94
C PRO A 238 -14.73 -6.60 41.96
N THR A 239 -15.93 -6.19 41.51
CA THR A 239 -17.19 -6.29 42.28
C THR A 239 -18.36 -6.72 41.37
N ASN A 240 -19.18 -7.64 41.88
CA ASN A 240 -20.26 -8.37 41.20
C ASN A 240 -21.68 -7.84 41.54
N LEU A 241 -22.63 -8.23 40.67
CA LEU A 241 -24.11 -8.38 40.81
C LEU A 241 -25.01 -7.17 40.50
N PRO A 242 -26.30 -7.34 40.08
CA PRO A 242 -27.06 -8.56 39.73
C PRO A 242 -27.84 -8.50 38.38
N SER A 243 -28.41 -9.67 38.06
CA SER A 243 -29.15 -10.09 36.86
C SER A 243 -30.54 -9.45 36.65
N SER A 244 -30.83 -9.10 35.39
CA SER A 244 -32.17 -9.10 34.79
C SER A 244 -32.03 -9.58 33.34
N SER A 245 -32.44 -10.81 33.04
CA SER A 245 -32.20 -11.51 31.76
C SER A 245 -32.60 -10.69 30.52
N PRO A 246 -31.64 -10.16 29.75
CA PRO A 246 -31.87 -9.70 28.39
C PRO A 246 -31.61 -10.89 27.45
N SER A 247 -32.23 -10.91 26.27
CA SER A 247 -31.70 -11.74 25.17
C SER A 247 -30.20 -11.50 25.09
N SER A 248 -29.40 -12.56 25.16
CA SER A 248 -27.94 -12.46 25.09
C SER A 248 -27.57 -11.42 24.02
N PRO A 249 -26.81 -10.37 24.37
CA PRO A 249 -26.44 -9.35 23.41
C PRO A 249 -25.91 -10.03 22.15
N PRO A 250 -26.29 -9.56 20.95
CA PRO A 250 -25.76 -10.13 19.72
C PRO A 250 -24.23 -10.16 19.81
N ALA A 251 -23.61 -11.18 19.22
CA ALA A 251 -22.15 -11.36 19.31
C ALA A 251 -21.35 -10.30 18.52
N TYR A 252 -22.01 -9.23 18.06
CA TYR A 252 -21.50 -8.09 17.31
C TYR A 252 -22.18 -6.80 17.79
N ALA A 253 -21.51 -5.66 17.60
CA ALA A 253 -22.07 -4.33 17.87
C ALA A 253 -23.01 -3.88 16.74
N THR A 254 -24.27 -3.57 17.10
CA THR A 254 -25.28 -3.02 16.17
C THR A 254 -24.96 -1.57 15.78
N GLY A 255 -25.35 -1.14 14.58
CA GLY A 255 -25.22 0.20 14.02
C GLY A 255 -24.87 0.18 12.53
N THR A 256 -23.58 0.22 12.21
CA THR A 256 -23.09 0.12 10.83
C THR A 256 -21.96 -0.89 10.78
N CYS A 257 -22.20 -2.01 10.13
CA CYS A 257 -21.15 -2.96 9.79
C CYS A 257 -20.47 -2.51 8.50
N CYS A 258 -19.18 -2.79 8.39
CA CYS A 258 -18.44 -2.56 7.16
C CYS A 258 -17.60 -3.78 6.82
N PHE A 259 -17.41 -4.06 5.54
CA PHE A 259 -16.45 -5.04 5.09
C PHE A 259 -15.52 -4.45 4.04
N HIS A 260 -14.26 -4.87 4.14
CA HIS A 260 -13.30 -4.75 3.06
C HIS A 260 -13.35 -6.03 2.23
N LEU A 261 -13.53 -5.89 0.91
CA LEU A 261 -13.59 -7.00 -0.03
C LEU A 261 -12.54 -6.80 -1.13
N ILE A 262 -11.77 -7.85 -1.39
CA ILE A 262 -10.89 -7.97 -2.54
C ILE A 262 -11.56 -8.93 -3.52
N GLU A 263 -12.00 -8.38 -4.64
CA GLU A 263 -12.46 -9.13 -5.79
C GLU A 263 -11.23 -9.54 -6.61
N ALA A 264 -11.18 -10.79 -7.06
CA ALA A 264 -10.13 -11.28 -7.93
C ALA A 264 -10.74 -11.95 -9.16
N LYS A 265 -10.24 -11.61 -10.34
CA LYS A 265 -10.63 -12.20 -11.62
C LYS A 265 -9.47 -13.02 -12.17
N ASP A 266 -9.66 -14.31 -12.42
CA ASP A 266 -8.65 -15.20 -12.99
C ASP A 266 -8.87 -15.45 -14.50
N CYS A 267 -8.06 -16.36 -15.04
CA CYS A 267 -8.04 -16.72 -16.46
C CYS A 267 -8.99 -17.85 -16.87
N LYS A 268 -9.84 -18.33 -15.96
CA LYS A 268 -10.87 -19.31 -16.29
C LYS A 268 -11.95 -18.65 -17.17
N PRO A 269 -12.80 -19.46 -17.82
CA PRO A 269 -13.95 -18.93 -18.53
C PRO A 269 -14.77 -17.98 -17.65
N VAL A 270 -15.41 -16.97 -18.28
CA VAL A 270 -16.23 -15.94 -17.63
C VAL A 270 -17.40 -16.49 -16.80
N THR A 271 -17.67 -17.79 -16.82
CA THR A 271 -18.67 -18.42 -15.95
C THR A 271 -18.10 -18.88 -14.61
N ASN A 272 -16.77 -18.85 -14.44
CA ASN A 272 -16.10 -19.39 -13.26
C ASN A 272 -14.74 -18.74 -12.94
N ASN A 273 -14.63 -17.42 -13.11
CA ASN A 273 -13.37 -16.69 -12.90
C ASN A 273 -13.41 -15.58 -11.84
N LEU A 274 -14.50 -15.38 -11.10
CA LEU A 274 -14.57 -14.41 -10.00
C LEU A 274 -14.45 -15.04 -8.63
N TYR A 275 -13.66 -14.39 -7.78
CA TYR A 275 -13.42 -14.76 -6.39
C TYR A 275 -13.51 -13.53 -5.49
N ALA A 276 -13.85 -13.74 -4.22
CA ALA A 276 -13.88 -12.70 -3.20
C ALA A 276 -13.14 -13.13 -1.93
N ASN A 277 -12.35 -12.21 -1.38
CA ASN A 277 -11.77 -12.32 -0.04
C ASN A 277 -12.28 -11.14 0.79
N MET A 278 -12.91 -11.42 1.93
CA MET A 278 -13.63 -10.42 2.70
C MET A 278 -13.23 -10.42 4.17
N THR A 279 -13.08 -9.23 4.74
CA THR A 279 -12.98 -8.99 6.19
C THR A 279 -14.11 -8.08 6.61
N LEU A 280 -15.00 -8.57 7.47
CA LEU A 280 -16.18 -7.89 7.97
C LEU A 280 -15.97 -7.45 9.42
N VAL A 281 -16.24 -6.18 9.70
CA VAL A 281 -16.21 -5.57 11.02
C VAL A 281 -17.59 -5.07 11.43
N ASP A 282 -17.86 -5.10 12.73
CA ASP A 282 -19.08 -4.53 13.31
C ASP A 282 -18.97 -3.01 13.55
N ASN A 283 -19.98 -2.44 14.22
CA ASN A 283 -20.03 -1.00 14.50
C ASN A 283 -18.87 -0.50 15.38
N ASP A 284 -18.32 -1.37 16.24
CA ASP A 284 -17.18 -1.09 17.12
C ASP A 284 -15.84 -1.43 16.46
N LYS A 285 -15.84 -1.72 15.15
CA LYS A 285 -14.67 -2.10 14.35
C LYS A 285 -14.05 -3.44 14.74
N LYS A 286 -14.77 -4.26 15.50
CA LYS A 286 -14.33 -5.63 15.81
C LYS A 286 -14.53 -6.51 14.58
N VAL A 287 -13.49 -7.25 14.19
CA VAL A 287 -13.61 -8.26 13.11
C VAL A 287 -14.56 -9.36 13.56
N ILE A 288 -15.65 -9.52 12.83
CA ILE A 288 -16.71 -10.51 13.12
C ILE A 288 -16.79 -11.61 12.05
N TYR A 289 -16.15 -11.42 10.89
CA TYR A 289 -15.94 -12.47 9.91
C TYR A 289 -14.68 -12.17 9.09
N LYS A 290 -13.98 -13.23 8.69
CA LYS A 290 -12.90 -13.19 7.71
C LYS A 290 -13.03 -14.43 6.83
N THR A 291 -12.84 -14.30 5.52
CA THR A 291 -12.80 -15.46 4.61
C THR A 291 -11.78 -16.49 5.15
N PRO A 292 -12.21 -17.73 5.46
CA PRO A 292 -11.32 -18.72 6.07
C PRO A 292 -10.17 -19.12 5.14
N GLU A 293 -9.04 -19.52 5.74
CA GLU A 293 -7.85 -19.87 4.97
C GLU A 293 -8.06 -21.07 4.04
N SER A 294 -8.98 -21.97 4.37
CA SER A 294 -9.36 -23.09 3.50
C SER A 294 -9.92 -22.66 2.14
N TYR A 295 -10.43 -21.43 2.03
CA TYR A 295 -10.89 -20.88 0.75
C TYR A 295 -9.75 -20.31 -0.11
N PHE A 296 -8.50 -20.39 0.38
CA PHE A 296 -7.31 -20.06 -0.40
C PHE A 296 -6.79 -21.22 -1.24
N ASP A 297 -7.47 -22.37 -1.26
CA ASP A 297 -7.21 -23.46 -2.22
C ASP A 297 -7.39 -22.99 -3.68
N ASN A 298 -8.12 -21.90 -3.90
CA ASN A 298 -8.18 -21.16 -5.16
C ASN A 298 -7.00 -20.20 -5.34
N ASN A 299 -5.75 -20.68 -5.19
CA ASN A 299 -4.53 -19.86 -5.34
C ASN A 299 -4.46 -18.61 -4.43
N GLY A 300 -5.16 -18.61 -3.29
CA GLY A 300 -5.22 -17.44 -2.40
C GLY A 300 -6.27 -16.39 -2.76
N TRP A 301 -7.20 -16.67 -3.69
CA TRP A 301 -8.13 -15.66 -4.21
C TRP A 301 -9.45 -15.55 -3.42
N GLY A 302 -9.77 -16.57 -2.62
CA GLY A 302 -10.95 -16.59 -1.74
C GLY A 302 -12.11 -17.42 -2.30
N ILE A 303 -13.33 -17.06 -1.89
CA ILE A 303 -14.57 -17.78 -2.25
C ILE A 303 -15.00 -17.45 -3.68
N PRO A 304 -15.42 -18.44 -4.50
CA PRO A 304 -15.96 -18.17 -5.83
C PRO A 304 -17.28 -17.39 -5.72
N ILE A 305 -17.50 -16.40 -6.57
CA ILE A 305 -18.70 -15.55 -6.54
C ILE A 305 -19.30 -15.37 -7.94
N ASN A 306 -19.29 -16.41 -8.78
CA ASN A 306 -19.68 -16.27 -10.18
C ASN A 306 -21.19 -16.08 -10.37
N ASP A 307 -21.58 -15.52 -11.53
CA ASP A 307 -22.98 -15.34 -11.90
C ASP A 307 -23.77 -16.66 -11.85
N GLY A 308 -25.00 -16.59 -11.32
CA GLY A 308 -25.88 -17.73 -11.08
C GLY A 308 -25.46 -18.66 -9.92
N ASN A 309 -24.36 -18.36 -9.21
CA ASN A 309 -23.89 -19.15 -8.07
C ASN A 309 -23.45 -18.23 -6.92
N ASP A 310 -24.43 -17.74 -6.16
CA ASP A 310 -24.20 -16.86 -5.03
C ASP A 310 -23.42 -17.58 -3.92
N THR A 311 -22.40 -16.91 -3.38
CA THR A 311 -21.79 -17.37 -2.13
C THR A 311 -22.42 -16.63 -0.97
N THR A 312 -22.87 -17.40 0.02
CA THR A 312 -23.37 -16.86 1.28
C THR A 312 -22.31 -16.95 2.36
N ILE A 313 -22.18 -15.88 3.13
CA ILE A 313 -21.32 -15.83 4.32
C ILE A 313 -22.20 -15.68 5.56
N GLN A 314 -21.97 -16.56 6.54
CA GLN A 314 -22.66 -16.51 7.83
C GLN A 314 -21.66 -16.09 8.90
N GLY A 315 -21.75 -14.83 9.32
CA GLY A 315 -21.08 -14.33 10.53
C GLY A 315 -21.99 -14.44 11.76
N PRO A 316 -21.68 -13.70 12.84
CA PRO A 316 -22.58 -13.54 13.99
C PRO A 316 -23.82 -12.67 13.69
N LEU A 317 -24.00 -12.24 12.44
CA LEU A 317 -25.10 -11.41 11.99
C LEU A 317 -26.43 -12.18 11.90
N PRO A 318 -27.59 -11.50 12.05
CA PRO A 318 -28.92 -12.12 12.01
C PRO A 318 -29.32 -12.65 10.63
N ASN A 319 -28.74 -12.13 9.55
CA ASN A 319 -28.95 -12.64 8.19
C ASN A 319 -27.60 -13.01 7.56
N THR A 320 -27.61 -13.91 6.58
CA THR A 320 -26.45 -14.13 5.70
C THR A 320 -26.23 -12.92 4.80
N ILE A 321 -24.98 -12.69 4.40
CA ILE A 321 -24.68 -11.82 3.26
C ILE A 321 -24.48 -12.73 2.04
N ALA A 322 -25.32 -12.58 1.02
CA ALA A 322 -25.11 -13.21 -0.28
C ALA A 322 -24.27 -12.29 -1.17
N ILE A 323 -23.29 -12.86 -1.86
CA ILE A 323 -22.34 -12.16 -2.73
C ILE A 323 -22.36 -12.82 -4.11
N THR A 324 -22.67 -12.04 -5.15
CA THR A 324 -22.72 -12.48 -6.54
C THR A 324 -21.96 -11.50 -7.42
N GLY A 325 -20.92 -11.94 -8.09
CA GLY A 325 -20.17 -11.22 -9.11
C GLY A 325 -20.85 -11.36 -10.47
N GLU A 326 -21.14 -10.22 -11.09
CA GLU A 326 -21.90 -10.10 -12.32
C GLU A 326 -20.99 -9.69 -13.47
N HIS A 327 -20.90 -10.55 -14.49
CA HIS A 327 -19.97 -10.38 -15.60
C HIS A 327 -20.41 -9.34 -16.63
N GLU A 328 -21.71 -9.26 -16.92
CA GLU A 328 -22.23 -8.42 -18.02
C GLU A 328 -22.12 -6.92 -17.71
N ASN A 329 -22.32 -6.56 -16.45
CA ASN A 329 -22.37 -5.17 -15.98
C ASN A 329 -21.21 -4.83 -15.03
N ASP A 330 -20.31 -5.79 -14.80
CA ASP A 330 -19.05 -5.64 -14.06
C ASP A 330 -19.28 -5.08 -12.64
N TYR A 331 -20.16 -5.69 -11.87
CA TYR A 331 -20.41 -5.30 -10.47
C TYR A 331 -20.55 -6.52 -9.57
N ILE A 332 -20.47 -6.30 -8.26
CA ILE A 332 -20.83 -7.31 -7.26
C ILE A 332 -22.17 -6.92 -6.64
N GLN A 333 -23.13 -7.83 -6.66
CA GLN A 333 -24.40 -7.73 -5.96
C GLN A 333 -24.24 -8.26 -4.53
N PHE A 334 -24.74 -7.48 -3.58
CA PHE A 334 -24.83 -7.87 -2.17
C PHE A 334 -26.29 -7.94 -1.74
N ILE A 335 -26.64 -8.96 -0.95
CA ILE A 335 -27.97 -9.09 -0.33
C ILE A 335 -27.80 -9.41 1.15
N TYR A 336 -28.48 -8.65 2.02
CA TYR A 336 -28.50 -8.88 3.47
C TYR A 336 -29.91 -8.63 4.03
N GLY A 337 -30.63 -9.70 4.34
CA GLY A 337 -32.05 -9.62 4.73
C GLY A 337 -32.88 -9.00 3.60
N THR A 338 -33.43 -7.80 3.83
CA THR A 338 -34.19 -7.04 2.81
C THR A 338 -33.34 -6.00 2.07
N LEU A 339 -32.06 -5.83 2.42
CA LEU A 339 -31.16 -4.90 1.76
C LEU A 339 -30.56 -5.54 0.51
N SER A 340 -30.49 -4.77 -0.57
CA SER A 340 -29.84 -5.15 -1.82
C SER A 340 -29.16 -3.93 -2.43
N TRP A 341 -27.86 -4.04 -2.69
CA TRP A 341 -27.04 -2.98 -3.28
C TRP A 341 -25.91 -3.59 -4.13
N THR A 342 -25.29 -2.77 -4.98
CA THR A 342 -24.16 -3.23 -5.82
C THR A 342 -22.88 -2.48 -5.46
N SER A 343 -21.74 -3.01 -5.87
CA SER A 343 -20.44 -2.33 -5.74
C SER A 343 -20.42 -0.96 -6.44
N LYS A 344 -21.27 -0.75 -7.47
CA LYS A 344 -21.37 0.50 -8.24
C LYS A 344 -22.46 1.46 -7.76
N LYS A 345 -23.42 1.01 -6.95
CA LYS A 345 -24.62 1.80 -6.63
C LYS A 345 -25.01 1.67 -5.16
N ALA A 346 -25.00 2.80 -4.46
CA ALA A 346 -25.59 2.92 -3.14
C ALA A 346 -27.13 2.76 -3.20
N ASN A 347 -27.69 2.06 -2.22
CA ASN A 347 -29.13 1.96 -2.05
C ASN A 347 -29.49 1.96 -0.56
N GLY A 348 -30.22 2.99 -0.13
CA GLY A 348 -30.51 3.21 1.30
C GLY A 348 -29.23 3.43 2.12
N GLY A 349 -29.15 2.84 3.30
CA GLY A 349 -27.99 2.92 4.18
C GLY A 349 -26.81 2.02 3.78
N ALA A 350 -26.92 1.25 2.69
CA ALA A 350 -25.90 0.34 2.20
C ALA A 350 -25.17 0.91 0.97
N GLN A 351 -23.83 0.92 1.01
CA GLN A 351 -22.99 1.53 -0.03
C GLN A 351 -21.60 0.90 -0.08
N CYS A 352 -20.93 1.05 -1.22
CA CYS A 352 -19.56 0.62 -1.44
C CYS A 352 -18.72 1.76 -2.04
N THR A 353 -17.44 1.79 -1.69
CA THR A 353 -16.39 2.56 -2.35
C THR A 353 -15.44 1.59 -3.01
N THR A 354 -15.28 1.65 -4.33
CA THR A 354 -14.42 0.75 -5.10
C THR A 354 -13.11 1.46 -5.47
N GLY A 355 -11.97 0.93 -5.03
CA GLY A 355 -10.65 1.27 -5.56
C GLY A 355 -10.38 0.41 -6.79
N GLY A 356 -10.13 1.03 -7.94
CA GLY A 356 -10.10 0.33 -9.24
C GLY A 356 -9.17 -0.88 -9.33
N TRP A 357 -9.28 -1.61 -10.45
CA TRP A 357 -8.52 -2.84 -10.70
C TRP A 357 -6.99 -2.61 -10.66
N ASP A 358 -6.31 -3.41 -9.83
CA ASP A 358 -4.88 -3.66 -9.87
C ASP A 358 -4.58 -4.44 -11.16
N LEU A 359 -3.72 -3.84 -11.98
CA LEU A 359 -3.72 -3.92 -13.45
C LEU A 359 -4.99 -3.32 -14.08
N ARG A 360 -4.83 -2.23 -14.86
CA ARG A 360 -5.93 -1.58 -15.58
C ARG A 360 -6.51 -2.40 -16.74
N LYS A 361 -5.93 -3.57 -17.02
CA LYS A 361 -6.35 -4.50 -18.07
C LYS A 361 -6.87 -5.80 -17.43
N ASP A 362 -7.64 -6.56 -18.21
CA ASP A 362 -8.07 -7.92 -17.88
C ASP A 362 -6.90 -8.80 -17.36
N PRO A 363 -7.20 -9.87 -16.61
CA PRO A 363 -6.16 -10.74 -16.05
C PRO A 363 -5.18 -11.23 -17.14
N GLY A 364 -3.91 -11.35 -16.76
CA GLY A 364 -2.86 -11.80 -17.67
C GLY A 364 -2.96 -13.31 -17.92
N CYS A 365 -3.59 -13.69 -19.03
CA CYS A 365 -3.88 -15.09 -19.38
C CYS A 365 -3.00 -15.60 -20.52
N GLY A 366 -2.06 -16.49 -20.17
CA GLY A 366 -1.19 -17.18 -21.14
C GLY A 366 0.05 -16.39 -21.61
N ASP A 367 1.14 -17.14 -21.81
CA ASP A 367 2.43 -16.79 -22.44
C ASP A 367 3.21 -15.56 -21.95
N PHE A 368 2.99 -15.09 -20.72
CA PHE A 368 4.10 -14.47 -19.99
C PHE A 368 5.09 -15.55 -19.56
N LEU A 369 6.39 -15.29 -19.76
CA LEU A 369 7.56 -16.18 -19.56
C LEU A 369 7.63 -16.96 -18.22
N PHE A 370 6.72 -16.72 -17.28
CA PHE A 370 6.65 -17.37 -15.97
C PHE A 370 5.50 -18.37 -15.82
N GLY A 371 4.66 -18.57 -16.85
CA GLY A 371 3.67 -19.67 -16.90
C GLY A 371 2.65 -19.67 -15.76
N LYS A 372 2.43 -18.54 -15.10
CA LYS A 372 1.46 -18.41 -14.01
C LYS A 372 0.51 -17.29 -14.34
N ASP A 373 -0.78 -17.58 -14.32
CA ASP A 373 -1.85 -16.59 -14.53
C ASP A 373 -1.78 -15.50 -13.45
N TRP A 374 -1.88 -14.24 -13.88
CA TRP A 374 -1.92 -13.07 -12.99
C TRP A 374 -3.36 -12.59 -12.88
N PRO A 375 -4.04 -12.81 -11.74
CA PRO A 375 -5.39 -12.31 -11.57
C PRO A 375 -5.35 -10.78 -11.46
N SER A 376 -6.33 -10.12 -12.06
CA SER A 376 -6.61 -8.72 -11.73
C SER A 376 -7.39 -8.65 -10.42
N ARG A 377 -7.18 -7.60 -9.62
CA ARG A 377 -7.81 -7.47 -8.30
C ARG A 377 -8.48 -6.12 -8.14
N ASN A 378 -9.69 -6.09 -7.63
CA ASN A 378 -10.43 -4.86 -7.35
C ASN A 378 -10.72 -4.80 -5.85
N GLN A 379 -10.43 -3.68 -5.21
CA GLN A 379 -10.62 -3.53 -3.77
C GLN A 379 -11.85 -2.68 -3.51
N MET A 380 -12.65 -3.03 -2.50
CA MET A 380 -13.79 -2.21 -2.14
C MET A 380 -14.10 -2.24 -0.66
N ASP A 381 -14.52 -1.10 -0.14
CA ASP A 381 -15.00 -0.95 1.22
C ASP A 381 -16.50 -0.69 1.18
N CYS A 382 -17.28 -1.63 1.71
CA CYS A 382 -18.73 -1.55 1.76
C CYS A 382 -19.21 -1.42 3.20
N CYS A 383 -20.26 -0.65 3.43
CA CYS A 383 -20.91 -0.53 4.73
C CYS A 383 -22.42 -0.67 4.58
N PHE A 384 -23.08 -1.24 5.59
CA PHE A 384 -24.52 -1.45 5.64
C PHE A 384 -25.05 -1.45 7.08
N PRO A 385 -26.35 -1.18 7.29
CA PRO A 385 -26.98 -1.33 8.60
C PRO A 385 -27.00 -2.80 9.04
N CYS A 386 -26.33 -3.04 10.14
CA CYS A 386 -26.46 -4.20 11.01
C CYS A 386 -26.71 -3.63 12.42
#